data_AF-K7K444-F1
#
_entry.id   AF-K7K444-F1
#
_cell.length_a   1.000
_cell.length_b   1.000
_cell.length_c   1.000
_cell.angle_alpha   90.00
_cell.angle_beta   90.00
_cell.angle_gamma   90.00
#
_symmetry.space_group_name_H-M   'P 1'
#
loop_
_entity.id
_entity.type
_entity.pdbx_description
1 polymer ?
#
loop_
_entity_poly.entity_id
_entity_poly.type
_entity_poly.pdbx_seq_one_letter_code
_entity_poly.pdbx_strand_id
1 'polypeptide(L)'
;MAGPGKCFLVTGPPGVGKTTLIMKVFESLKVNPSLKLQGFYTREIRRAGQRVGFEVVTLDGRTAPLASIDISTPESLRWPNVGKYKVDVASFESLALPELQVKEDTDLFIIDEVGKMELFSSSFFPAVLRVLESNIPVLASIPVPKFGRDIPEGLNLPQDLSSKIC
;
A
#
# COMPACT_ATOMS: atom_id res chain seq x y z
N MET A 1 23.18 19.73 -1.42
CA MET A 1 22.14 19.00 -0.67
C MET A 1 20.95 18.87 -1.60
N ALA A 2 20.62 17.66 -2.05
CA ALA A 2 19.41 17.44 -2.85
C ALA A 2 18.20 17.72 -1.95
N GLY A 3 17.21 18.44 -2.47
CA GLY A 3 15.99 18.77 -1.72
C GLY A 3 15.17 17.51 -1.40
N PRO A 4 14.26 17.58 -0.42
CA PRO A 4 13.43 16.43 -0.04
C PRO A 4 12.64 15.91 -1.25
N GLY A 5 12.59 14.59 -1.41
CA GLY A 5 11.74 13.94 -2.41
C GLY A 5 10.29 14.39 -2.26
N LYS A 6 9.61 14.68 -3.37
CA LYS A 6 8.21 15.14 -3.34
C LYS A 6 7.28 13.97 -3.05
N CYS A 7 6.47 14.07 -2.01
CA CYS A 7 5.43 13.09 -1.69
C CYS A 7 4.04 13.63 -2.09
N PHE A 8 3.33 12.87 -2.93
CA PHE A 8 1.96 13.12 -3.34
C PHE A 8 1.05 12.10 -2.68
N LEU A 9 0.13 12.57 -1.83
CA LEU A 9 -0.86 11.72 -1.17
C LEU A 9 -2.25 11.85 -1.79
N VAL A 10 -2.85 10.71 -2.08
CA VAL A 10 -4.26 10.59 -2.45
C VAL A 10 -5.04 10.04 -1.27
N THR A 11 -5.96 10.83 -0.73
CA THR A 11 -6.87 10.39 0.34
C THR A 11 -8.33 10.54 -0.05
N GLY A 12 -9.19 9.76 0.58
CA GLY A 12 -10.62 9.75 0.30
C GLY A 12 -11.30 8.51 0.88
N PRO A 13 -12.65 8.51 0.97
CA PRO A 13 -13.40 7.40 1.53
C PRO A 13 -13.18 6.11 0.71
N PRO A 14 -13.38 4.92 1.31
CA PRO A 14 -13.29 3.66 0.60
C PRO A 14 -14.20 3.63 -0.64
N GLY A 15 -13.70 3.14 -1.76
CA GLY A 15 -14.46 3.03 -3.02
C GLY A 15 -14.59 4.33 -3.83
N VAL A 16 -14.00 5.45 -3.40
CA VAL A 16 -14.04 6.73 -4.16
C VAL A 16 -13.24 6.72 -5.46
N GLY A 17 -12.37 5.73 -5.67
CA GLY A 17 -11.55 5.58 -6.87
C GLY A 17 -10.08 6.02 -6.75
N LYS A 18 -9.50 6.00 -5.54
CA LYS A 18 -8.07 6.34 -5.31
C LYS A 18 -7.13 5.45 -6.14
N THR A 19 -7.29 4.14 -6.02
CA THR A 19 -6.58 3.15 -6.85
C THR A 19 -6.76 3.43 -8.33
N THR A 20 -7.99 3.74 -8.78
CA THR A 20 -8.25 4.08 -10.19
C THR A 20 -7.49 5.33 -10.64
N LEU A 21 -7.41 6.36 -9.80
CA LEU A 21 -6.63 7.56 -10.09
C LEU A 21 -5.14 7.25 -10.21
N ILE A 22 -4.58 6.56 -9.20
CA ILE A 22 -3.16 6.19 -9.18
C ILE A 22 -2.81 5.32 -10.38
N MET A 23 -3.64 4.34 -10.72
CA MET A 23 -3.42 3.49 -11.88
C MET A 23 -3.47 4.26 -13.20
N LYS A 24 -4.35 5.27 -13.35
CA LYS A 24 -4.32 6.14 -14.54
C LYS A 24 -3.03 6.94 -14.65
N VAL A 25 -2.48 7.40 -13.52
CA VAL A 25 -1.17 8.08 -13.49
C VAL A 25 -0.06 7.09 -13.87
N PHE A 26 -0.04 5.91 -13.26
CA PHE A 26 0.91 4.84 -13.58
C PHE A 26 0.90 4.50 -15.08
N GLU A 27 -0.26 4.20 -15.66
CA GLU A 27 -0.38 3.86 -17.09
C GLU A 27 0.08 5.02 -18.00
N SER A 28 -0.18 6.27 -17.61
CA SER A 28 0.29 7.44 -18.36
C SER A 28 1.80 7.64 -18.28
N LEU A 29 2.45 7.24 -17.18
CA LEU A 29 3.91 7.33 -17.01
C LEU A 29 4.61 6.14 -17.68
N LYS A 30 4.00 4.96 -17.63
CA LYS A 30 4.53 3.70 -18.18
C LYS A 30 4.76 3.75 -19.70
N VAL A 31 4.09 4.66 -20.42
CA VAL A 31 4.34 4.88 -21.86
C VAL A 31 5.77 5.34 -22.14
N ASN A 32 6.48 5.90 -21.16
CA ASN A 32 7.89 6.25 -21.27
C ASN A 32 8.76 5.12 -20.69
N PRO A 33 9.44 4.31 -21.51
CA PRO A 33 10.25 3.18 -21.05
C PRO A 33 11.53 3.61 -20.29
N SER A 34 11.91 4.88 -20.36
CA SER A 34 13.05 5.39 -19.58
C SER A 34 12.72 5.58 -18.11
N LEU A 35 11.43 5.69 -17.75
CA LEU A 35 11.02 5.85 -16.36
C LEU A 35 11.01 4.51 -15.63
N LYS A 36 11.76 4.45 -14.53
CA LYS A 36 11.80 3.32 -13.61
C LYS A 36 10.81 3.55 -12.48
N LEU A 37 9.63 2.98 -12.65
CA LEU A 37 8.58 3.00 -11.65
C LEU A 37 8.70 1.76 -10.76
N GLN A 38 8.60 1.95 -9.44
CA GLN A 38 8.70 0.86 -8.47
C GLN A 38 7.56 0.94 -7.47
N GLY A 39 7.12 -0.22 -6.95
CA GLY A 39 6.10 -0.27 -5.90
C GLY A 39 4.98 -1.24 -6.23
N PHE A 40 3.83 -1.01 -5.62
CA PHE A 40 2.68 -1.89 -5.72
C PHE A 40 1.36 -1.12 -5.53
N TYR A 41 0.28 -1.78 -5.92
CA TYR A 41 -1.08 -1.35 -5.62
C TYR A 41 -1.92 -2.52 -5.10
N THR A 42 -3.00 -2.21 -4.40
CA THR A 42 -3.95 -3.20 -3.86
C THR A 42 -5.19 -3.23 -4.73
N ARG A 43 -5.68 -4.43 -5.05
CA ARG A 43 -6.88 -4.65 -5.86
C ARG A 43 -7.95 -5.38 -5.08
N GLU A 44 -9.19 -4.89 -5.18
CA GLU A 44 -10.35 -5.58 -4.60
C GLU A 44 -10.71 -6.83 -5.41
N ILE A 45 -10.81 -7.97 -4.75
CA ILE A 45 -11.30 -9.21 -5.35
C ILE A 45 -12.81 -9.30 -5.12
N ARG A 46 -13.57 -9.40 -6.21
CA ARG A 46 -15.02 -9.62 -6.19
C ARG A 46 -15.41 -10.95 -6.80
N ARG A 47 -16.36 -11.64 -6.19
CA ARG A 47 -17.03 -12.85 -6.73
C ARG A 47 -18.54 -12.66 -6.61
N ALA A 48 -19.28 -12.93 -7.69
CA ALA A 48 -20.73 -12.74 -7.75
C ALA A 48 -21.20 -11.35 -7.23
N GLY A 49 -20.47 -10.29 -7.58
CA GLY A 49 -20.77 -8.90 -7.16
C GLY A 49 -20.39 -8.57 -5.71
N GLN A 50 -19.98 -9.54 -4.90
CA GLN A 50 -19.57 -9.32 -3.51
C GLN A 50 -18.05 -9.21 -3.39
N ARG A 51 -17.57 -8.29 -2.54
CA ARG A 51 -16.15 -8.22 -2.17
C ARG A 51 -15.81 -9.39 -1.25
N VAL A 52 -14.88 -10.22 -1.71
CA VAL A 52 -14.42 -11.44 -1.02
C VAL A 52 -12.99 -11.32 -0.50
N GLY A 53 -12.21 -10.37 -1.01
CA GLY A 53 -10.84 -10.16 -0.55
C GLY A 53 -10.12 -9.02 -1.25
N PHE A 54 -8.82 -9.00 -1.04
CA PHE A 54 -7.86 -8.04 -1.55
C PHE A 54 -6.58 -8.78 -1.90
N GLU A 55 -5.91 -8.33 -2.94
CA GLU A 55 -4.57 -8.78 -3.34
C GLU A 55 -3.66 -7.58 -3.54
N VAL A 56 -2.38 -7.78 -3.26
CA VAL A 56 -1.33 -6.86 -3.67
C VAL A 56 -0.88 -7.23 -5.09
N VAL A 57 -0.63 -6.21 -5.90
CA VAL A 57 -0.17 -6.32 -7.28
C VAL A 57 1.02 -5.40 -7.48
N THR A 58 2.15 -5.96 -7.91
CA THR A 58 3.34 -5.18 -8.27
C THR A 58 3.15 -4.48 -9.61
N LEU A 59 3.96 -3.45 -9.90
CA LEU A 59 3.87 -2.73 -11.17
C LEU A 59 4.23 -3.59 -12.41
N ASP A 60 4.94 -4.70 -12.21
CA ASP A 60 5.22 -5.72 -13.23
C ASP A 60 4.13 -6.80 -13.35
N GLY A 61 3.08 -6.75 -12.53
CA GLY A 61 1.90 -7.59 -12.63
C GLY A 61 1.92 -8.89 -11.82
N ARG A 62 2.96 -9.15 -11.01
CA ARG A 62 2.92 -10.23 -10.01
C ARG A 62 1.86 -9.92 -8.95
N THR A 63 1.22 -10.96 -8.43
CA THR A 63 0.10 -10.82 -7.48
C THR A 63 0.25 -11.75 -6.28
N ALA A 64 -0.17 -11.30 -5.11
CA ALA A 64 -0.26 -12.14 -3.92
C ALA A 64 -1.49 -11.77 -3.07
N PRO A 65 -2.15 -12.73 -2.41
CA PRO A 65 -3.24 -12.44 -1.47
C PRO A 65 -2.79 -11.48 -0.37
N LEU A 66 -3.62 -10.48 -0.07
CA LEU A 66 -3.47 -9.62 1.11
C LEU A 66 -4.49 -9.98 2.18
N ALA A 67 -5.75 -10.17 1.79
CA ALA A 67 -6.82 -10.48 2.72
C ALA A 67 -7.98 -11.20 2.04
N SER A 68 -8.65 -12.13 2.72
CA SER A 68 -9.81 -12.85 2.17
C SER A 68 -10.76 -13.34 3.26
N ILE A 69 -12.03 -13.56 2.88
CA ILE A 69 -13.05 -14.19 3.73
C ILE A 69 -13.03 -15.71 3.65
N ASP A 70 -12.44 -16.26 2.58
CA ASP A 70 -12.49 -17.69 2.24
C ASP A 70 -11.29 -18.49 2.81
N ILE A 71 -10.51 -17.92 3.72
CA ILE A 71 -9.31 -18.56 4.25
C ILE A 71 -9.64 -19.39 5.50
N SER A 72 -9.49 -20.70 5.36
CA SER A 72 -9.71 -21.68 6.42
C SER A 72 -8.55 -22.68 6.52
N THR A 73 -7.32 -22.17 6.66
CA THR A 73 -6.15 -23.00 7.03
C THR A 73 -5.90 -22.96 8.54
N PRO A 74 -5.25 -23.96 9.14
CA PRO A 74 -4.89 -23.93 10.57
C PRO A 74 -4.07 -22.70 10.95
N GLU A 75 -3.17 -22.23 10.08
CA GLU A 75 -2.34 -21.04 10.30
C GLU A 75 -3.20 -19.78 10.34
N SER A 76 -4.22 -19.71 9.48
CA SER A 76 -5.13 -18.57 9.37
C SER A 76 -6.01 -18.32 10.61
N LEU A 77 -5.99 -19.21 11.60
CA LEU A 77 -6.68 -19.02 12.88
C LEU A 77 -6.02 -17.92 13.72
N ARG A 78 -4.72 -17.67 13.52
CA ARG A 78 -3.96 -16.64 14.26
C ARG A 78 -3.81 -15.34 13.49
N TRP A 79 -4.31 -15.29 12.26
CA TRP A 79 -4.15 -14.11 11.40
C TRP A 79 -4.98 -12.94 11.90
N PRO A 80 -4.47 -11.71 11.76
CA PRO A 80 -5.23 -10.53 12.11
C PRO A 80 -6.47 -10.37 11.22
N ASN A 81 -7.50 -9.74 11.77
CA ASN A 81 -8.77 -9.50 11.08
C ASN A 81 -9.04 -8.01 10.89
N VAL A 82 -9.60 -7.65 9.73
CA VAL A 82 -10.22 -6.35 9.48
C VAL A 82 -11.67 -6.59 9.09
N GLY A 83 -12.60 -6.38 10.03
CA GLY A 83 -13.99 -6.78 9.84
C GLY A 83 -14.07 -8.29 9.58
N LYS A 84 -14.61 -8.68 8.43
CA LYS A 84 -14.77 -10.10 8.03
C LYS A 84 -13.54 -10.70 7.32
N TYR A 85 -12.51 -9.91 7.03
CA TYR A 85 -11.37 -10.37 6.23
C TYR A 85 -10.20 -10.77 7.12
N LYS A 86 -9.65 -11.96 6.89
CA LYS A 86 -8.38 -12.41 7.46
C LYS A 86 -7.23 -11.90 6.60
N VAL A 87 -6.20 -11.32 7.24
CA VAL A 87 -5.06 -10.72 6.54
C VAL A 87 -3.89 -11.71 6.51
N ASP A 88 -3.41 -12.01 5.30
CA ASP A 88 -2.24 -12.84 5.06
C ASP A 88 -0.98 -11.96 5.02
N VAL A 89 -0.45 -11.64 6.20
CA VAL A 89 0.72 -10.76 6.33
C VAL A 89 1.94 -11.36 5.62
N ALA A 90 2.15 -12.67 5.71
CA ALA A 90 3.32 -13.32 5.11
C ALA A 90 3.28 -13.26 3.58
N SER A 91 2.12 -13.53 2.98
CA SER A 91 1.91 -13.38 1.54
C SER A 91 2.15 -11.95 1.08
N PHE A 92 1.56 -10.96 1.78
CA PHE A 92 1.79 -9.55 1.50
C PHE A 92 3.27 -9.17 1.58
N GLU A 93 3.96 -9.54 2.66
CA GLU A 93 5.37 -9.20 2.86
C GLU A 93 6.27 -9.77 1.76
N SER A 94 6.02 -11.01 1.35
CA SER A 94 6.81 -11.70 0.32
C SER A 94 6.81 -10.97 -1.03
N LEU A 95 5.76 -10.21 -1.33
CA LEU A 95 5.62 -9.50 -2.59
C LEU A 95 5.84 -7.98 -2.46
N ALA A 96 5.31 -7.34 -1.41
CA ALA A 96 5.32 -5.89 -1.26
C ALA A 96 6.67 -5.34 -0.76
N LEU A 97 7.34 -6.01 0.19
CA LEU A 97 8.58 -5.49 0.78
C LEU A 97 9.76 -5.40 -0.20
N PRO A 98 9.94 -6.36 -1.14
CA PRO A 98 10.94 -6.21 -2.20
C PRO A 98 10.71 -4.96 -3.06
N GLU A 99 9.45 -4.58 -3.29
CA GLU A 99 9.10 -3.39 -4.07
C GLU A 99 9.36 -2.07 -3.33
N LEU A 100 9.67 -2.10 -2.03
CA LEU A 100 10.00 -0.91 -1.23
C LEU A 100 11.51 -0.75 -1.00
N GLN A 101 12.35 -1.60 -1.61
CA GLN A 101 13.81 -1.42 -1.53
C GLN A 101 14.21 -0.18 -2.34
N VAL A 102 14.88 0.78 -1.69
CA VAL A 102 15.38 1.99 -2.35
C VAL A 102 16.52 1.64 -3.29
N LYS A 103 16.35 1.91 -4.58
CA LYS A 103 17.37 1.73 -5.63
C LYS A 103 17.69 3.08 -6.25
N GLU A 104 18.95 3.29 -6.62
CA GLU A 104 19.42 4.57 -7.17
C GLU A 104 18.82 4.89 -8.54
N ASP A 105 18.37 3.87 -9.29
CA ASP A 105 17.80 4.01 -10.62
C ASP A 105 16.27 4.19 -10.62
N THR A 106 15.61 4.25 -9.45
CA THR A 106 14.16 4.43 -9.35
C THR A 106 13.77 5.91 -9.47
N ASP A 107 12.86 6.21 -10.41
CA ASP A 107 12.40 7.58 -10.69
C ASP A 107 11.15 7.97 -9.88
N LEU A 108 10.30 6.99 -9.51
CA LEU A 108 9.07 7.21 -8.76
C LEU A 108 8.63 5.93 -8.03
N PHE A 109 8.27 6.09 -6.76
CA PHE A 109 7.55 5.06 -6.01
C PHE A 109 6.04 5.22 -6.12
N ILE A 110 5.33 4.10 -6.27
CA ILE A 110 3.87 4.03 -6.22
C ILE A 110 3.46 3.08 -5.08
N ILE A 111 2.68 3.60 -4.12
CA ILE A 111 2.24 2.82 -2.95
C ILE A 111 0.74 3.02 -2.74
N ASP A 112 -0.08 2.10 -3.22
CA ASP A 112 -1.54 2.13 -3.03
C ASP A 112 -1.97 0.84 -2.30
N GLU A 113 -2.30 0.81 -1.02
CA GLU A 113 -2.51 1.90 -0.05
C GLU A 113 -1.64 1.65 1.19
N VAL A 114 -1.27 2.72 1.92
CA VAL A 114 -0.72 2.60 3.28
C VAL A 114 -1.91 2.55 4.25
N GLY A 115 -2.51 1.37 4.36
CA GLY A 115 -3.77 1.14 5.05
C GLY A 115 -3.68 0.17 6.23
N LYS A 116 -4.81 -0.01 6.93
CA LYS A 116 -4.90 -0.85 8.14
C LYS A 116 -4.49 -2.31 7.89
N MET A 117 -4.71 -2.85 6.69
CA MET A 117 -4.39 -4.25 6.38
C MET A 117 -2.88 -4.43 6.21
N GLU A 118 -2.25 -3.56 5.44
CA GLU A 118 -0.82 -3.55 5.15
C GLU A 118 0.00 -3.28 6.42
N LEU A 119 -0.52 -2.43 7.31
CA LEU A 119 0.11 -2.08 8.57
C LEU A 119 0.10 -3.19 9.64
N PHE A 120 -0.51 -4.35 9.38
CA PHE A 120 -0.27 -5.53 10.22
C PHE A 120 1.14 -6.13 10.02
N SER A 121 1.81 -5.80 8.91
CA SER A 121 3.24 -6.07 8.75
C SER A 121 4.04 -5.08 9.58
N SER A 122 4.80 -5.59 10.56
CA SER A 122 5.75 -4.78 11.34
C SER A 122 6.91 -4.25 10.50
N SER A 123 7.19 -4.86 9.35
CA SER A 123 8.27 -4.50 8.43
C SER A 123 7.85 -3.44 7.39
N PHE A 124 6.55 -3.39 7.07
CA PHE A 124 6.03 -2.53 6.01
C PHE A 124 6.18 -1.05 6.32
N PHE A 125 5.72 -0.60 7.48
CA PHE A 125 5.78 0.81 7.84
C PHE A 125 7.23 1.37 7.87
N PRO A 126 8.21 0.68 8.48
CA PRO A 126 9.62 1.05 8.37
C PRO A 126 10.19 1.07 6.94
N ALA A 127 9.66 0.25 6.02
CA ALA A 127 10.07 0.28 4.62
C ALA A 127 9.50 1.51 3.90
N VAL A 128 8.23 1.86 4.14
CA VAL A 128 7.62 3.10 3.63
C VAL A 128 8.37 4.33 4.12
N LEU A 129 8.76 4.37 5.41
CA LEU A 129 9.57 5.48 5.94
C LEU A 129 10.91 5.63 5.22
N ARG A 130 11.62 4.53 4.95
CA ARG A 130 12.89 4.57 4.20
C ARG A 130 12.71 5.10 2.77
N VAL A 131 11.59 4.76 2.12
CA VAL A 131 11.24 5.31 0.81
C VAL A 131 10.99 6.82 0.89
N LEU A 132 10.26 7.30 1.91
CA LEU A 132 9.98 8.72 2.11
C LEU A 132 11.21 9.54 2.52
N GLU A 133 12.18 8.91 3.20
CA GLU A 133 13.47 9.53 3.56
C GLU A 133 14.45 9.59 2.37
N SER A 134 14.12 8.92 1.26
CA SER A 134 14.89 9.02 0.03
C SER A 134 14.59 10.33 -0.72
N ASN A 135 15.42 10.67 -1.70
CA ASN A 135 15.16 11.81 -2.59
C ASN A 135 14.24 11.45 -3.77
N ILE A 136 13.69 10.24 -3.79
CA ILE A 136 12.86 9.73 -4.89
C ILE A 136 11.40 10.17 -4.64
N PRO A 137 10.73 10.76 -5.65
CA PRO A 137 9.31 11.09 -5.54
C PRO A 137 8.45 9.87 -5.16
N VAL A 138 7.36 10.12 -4.43
CA VAL A 138 6.41 9.09 -4.00
C VAL A 138 5.00 9.52 -4.36
N LEU A 139 4.25 8.64 -5.01
CA LEU A 139 2.79 8.73 -5.17
C LEU A 139 2.17 7.63 -4.31
N ALA A 140 1.49 8.02 -3.24
CA ALA A 140 0.87 7.06 -2.34
C ALA A 140 -0.60 7.39 -2.07
N SER A 141 -1.36 6.38 -1.66
CA SER A 141 -2.69 6.61 -1.09
C SER A 141 -2.72 6.27 0.40
N ILE A 142 -3.59 6.99 1.11
CA ILE A 142 -3.90 6.72 2.52
C ILE A 142 -5.42 6.73 2.74
N PRO A 143 -5.94 5.92 3.67
CA PRO A 143 -7.35 5.98 4.02
C PRO A 143 -7.67 7.32 4.69
N VAL A 144 -8.90 7.79 4.57
CA VAL A 144 -9.36 8.91 5.40
C VAL A 144 -9.44 8.44 6.84
N PRO A 145 -8.84 9.17 7.80
CA PRO A 145 -9.06 8.90 9.22
C PRO A 145 -10.56 9.01 9.50
N LYS A 146 -11.20 7.92 9.93
CA LYS A 146 -12.55 8.04 10.49
C LYS A 146 -12.44 8.82 11.79
N PHE A 147 -13.19 9.91 11.91
CA PHE A 147 -13.29 10.69 13.15
C PHE A 147 -13.42 9.75 14.36
N GLY A 148 -12.37 9.70 15.18
CA GLY A 148 -12.38 9.09 16.51
C GLY A 148 -12.06 7.60 16.64
N ARG A 149 -12.12 6.76 15.60
CA ARG A 149 -11.76 5.32 15.70
C ARG A 149 -11.45 4.72 14.33
N ASP A 150 -10.23 4.24 14.12
CA ASP A 150 -9.91 3.03 13.33
C ASP A 150 -8.41 2.86 13.05
N ILE A 151 -7.59 3.33 13.97
CA ILE A 151 -6.19 2.98 14.03
C ILE A 151 -6.01 2.23 15.35
N PRO A 152 -5.41 1.01 15.37
CA PRO A 152 -5.12 0.33 16.63
C PRO A 152 -4.51 1.32 17.61
N GLU A 153 -4.99 1.36 18.86
CA GLU A 153 -4.34 2.14 19.91
C GLU A 153 -2.86 1.69 19.98
N GLY A 154 -1.95 2.51 19.45
CA GLY A 154 -0.53 2.18 19.29
C GLY A 154 0.01 2.26 17.85
N LEU A 155 -0.86 2.35 16.83
CA LEU A 155 -0.45 2.45 15.44
C LEU A 155 -0.96 3.72 14.77
N ASN A 156 -1.11 4.84 15.50
CA ASN A 156 -1.36 6.18 14.92
C ASN A 156 -0.68 6.21 13.55
N LEU A 157 -1.41 6.47 12.45
CA LEU A 157 -0.80 6.92 11.17
C LEU A 157 0.19 7.95 11.65
N PRO A 158 1.49 7.65 11.67
CA PRO A 158 2.27 8.21 12.76
C PRO A 158 2.28 9.69 12.52
N GLN A 159 2.30 10.42 13.62
CA GLN A 159 2.54 11.85 13.54
C GLN A 159 3.75 12.12 12.61
N ASP A 160 4.68 11.17 12.46
CA ASP A 160 5.73 11.09 11.44
C ASP A 160 5.28 11.08 9.97
N LEU A 161 4.23 10.36 9.57
CA LEU A 161 3.79 10.37 8.17
C LEU A 161 3.20 11.74 7.82
N SER A 162 2.40 12.32 8.74
CA SER A 162 1.87 13.68 8.56
C SER A 162 2.94 14.77 8.73
N SER A 163 3.94 14.60 9.58
CA SER A 163 5.02 15.59 9.82
C SER A 163 6.17 15.50 8.82
N LYS A 164 6.32 14.38 8.09
CA LYS A 164 7.27 14.23 6.98
C LYS A 164 6.66 14.56 5.62
N ILE A 165 5.33 14.60 5.52
CA ILE A 165 4.61 14.90 4.27
C ILE A 165 4.10 16.35 4.23
N CYS A 166 3.87 16.98 5.38
CA CYS A 166 3.52 18.40 5.49
C CYS A 166 4.68 19.23 6.06
#